data_AF-A0A7S3DVV7-F1
#
_entry.id   AF-A0A7S3DVV7-F1
#
_cell.length_a   1.000
_cell.length_b   1.000
_cell.length_c   1.000
_cell.angle_alpha   90.00
_cell.angle_beta   90.00
_cell.angle_gamma   90.00
#
_symmetry.space_group_name_H-M   'P 1'
#
loop_
_entity.id
_entity.type
_entity.pdbx_description
1 polymer ?
#
loop_
_entity_poly.entity_id
_entity_poly.type
_entity_poly.pdbx_seq_one_letter_code
_entity_poly.pdbx_strand_id
1 'polypeptide(L)'
;MAAATKQEELSFREVLDKAGKSAFRGGLAGACAMGANVACLMWMRTTVNYQYRNGTSFPVALRAIYADGGIPRFYRGVIPALLQGPLSRFGDTAANTGVLTALNSMEATRDLNVGLKTMAASAAAATFRIFLMPIDTVKTTMQVTGKFSNVVDKVKIGGPLVLYNGSLAAASATFVGHYPWFATYNF
;
A
#
# COMPACT_ATOMS: atom_id res chain seq x y z
N MET A 1 43.75 4.55 18.76
CA MET A 1 43.07 5.71 18.16
C MET A 1 42.41 5.25 16.88
N ALA A 2 41.12 4.89 16.93
CA ALA A 2 40.36 4.56 15.73
C ALA A 2 40.01 5.88 15.04
N ALA A 3 40.48 6.07 13.81
CA ALA A 3 40.13 7.20 12.98
C ALA A 3 38.60 7.21 12.82
N ALA A 4 37.93 8.16 13.46
CA ALA A 4 36.54 8.47 13.21
C ALA A 4 36.43 8.81 11.71
N THR A 5 35.87 7.89 10.94
CA THR A 5 35.62 8.08 9.52
C THR A 5 34.66 9.25 9.40
N LYS A 6 35.19 10.44 9.12
CA LYS A 6 34.43 11.64 8.84
C LYS A 6 33.69 11.38 7.54
N GLN A 7 32.48 10.83 7.62
CA GLN A 7 31.62 10.62 6.47
C GLN A 7 31.30 11.99 5.88
N GLU A 8 31.68 12.20 4.62
CA GLU A 8 31.47 13.44 3.88
C GLU A 8 30.02 13.90 4.03
N GLU A 9 29.84 15.19 4.33
CA GLU A 9 28.55 15.85 4.30
C GLU A 9 27.96 15.70 2.90
N LEU A 10 27.02 14.76 2.75
CA LEU A 10 26.32 14.59 1.49
C LEU A 10 25.51 15.86 1.23
N SER A 11 25.69 16.44 0.05
CA SER A 11 24.84 17.53 -0.40
C SER A 11 23.38 17.07 -0.42
N PHE A 12 22.44 17.98 -0.22
CA PHE A 12 21.00 17.68 -0.26
C PHE A 12 20.58 16.89 -1.52
N ARG A 13 21.21 17.18 -2.66
CA ARG A 13 20.98 16.45 -3.92
C ARG A 13 21.46 15.00 -3.87
N GLU A 14 22.58 14.74 -3.20
CA GLU A 14 23.16 13.40 -3.06
C GLU A 14 22.37 12.56 -2.05
N VAL A 15 21.85 13.18 -0.99
CA VAL A 15 20.92 12.55 -0.05
C VAL A 15 19.65 12.10 -0.77
N LEU A 16 19.08 12.98 -1.61
CA LEU A 16 17.89 12.65 -2.41
C LEU A 16 18.15 11.53 -3.43
N ASP A 17 19.28 11.57 -4.14
CA ASP A 17 19.63 10.52 -5.11
C ASP A 17 19.84 9.16 -4.42
N LYS A 18 20.55 9.14 -3.29
CA LYS A 18 20.78 7.94 -2.50
C LYS A 18 19.48 7.36 -1.93
N ALA A 19 18.63 8.22 -1.35
CA ALA A 19 17.32 7.84 -0.83
C ALA A 19 16.38 7.35 -1.94
N GLY A 20 16.41 7.99 -3.11
CA GLY A 20 15.62 7.60 -4.27
C GLY A 20 16.02 6.22 -4.80
N LYS A 21 17.32 5.97 -4.96
CA LYS A 21 17.84 4.65 -5.39
C LYS A 21 17.52 3.55 -4.38
N SER A 22 17.66 3.82 -3.08
CA SER A 22 17.37 2.83 -2.05
C SER A 22 15.86 2.56 -1.95
N ALA A 23 15.03 3.59 -2.02
CA ALA A 23 13.57 3.50 -2.05
C ALA A 23 13.08 2.70 -3.26
N PHE A 24 13.62 2.95 -4.45
CA PHE A 24 13.25 2.24 -5.66
C PHE A 24 13.59 0.74 -5.58
N ARG A 25 14.81 0.40 -5.12
CA ARG A 25 15.25 -0.99 -4.97
C ARG A 25 14.40 -1.75 -3.94
N GLY A 26 14.14 -1.14 -2.78
CA GLY A 26 13.28 -1.74 -1.76
C GLY A 26 11.83 -1.88 -2.25
N GLY A 27 11.30 -0.84 -2.87
CA GLY A 27 9.94 -0.83 -3.40
C GLY A 27 9.71 -1.89 -4.47
N LEU A 28 10.67 -2.13 -5.37
CA LEU A 28 10.52 -3.15 -6.42
C LEU A 28 10.36 -4.57 -5.84
N ALA A 29 11.12 -4.90 -4.79
CA ALA A 29 10.98 -6.18 -4.11
C ALA A 29 9.57 -6.35 -3.49
N GLY A 30 9.07 -5.30 -2.82
CA GLY A 30 7.71 -5.27 -2.27
C GLY A 30 6.62 -5.40 -3.34
N ALA A 31 6.81 -4.73 -4.49
CA ALA A 31 5.90 -4.79 -5.63
C ALA A 31 5.80 -6.20 -6.21
N CYS A 32 6.94 -6.85 -6.46
CA CYS A 32 7.00 -8.21 -7.01
C CYS A 32 6.33 -9.23 -6.08
N ALA A 33 6.64 -9.18 -4.78
CA ALA A 33 6.04 -10.06 -3.78
C ALA A 33 4.51 -9.91 -3.75
N MET A 34 4.02 -8.67 -3.80
CA MET A 34 2.58 -8.41 -3.81
C MET A 34 1.93 -8.80 -5.14
N GLY A 35 2.61 -8.65 -6.27
CA GLY A 35 2.13 -9.09 -7.58
C GLY A 35 1.89 -10.59 -7.60
N ALA A 36 2.86 -11.38 -7.12
CA ALA A 36 2.69 -12.82 -6.95
C ALA A 36 1.53 -13.16 -6.00
N ASN A 37 1.41 -12.43 -4.88
CA ASN A 37 0.32 -12.65 -3.93
C ASN A 37 -1.06 -12.32 -4.54
N VAL A 38 -1.17 -11.27 -5.36
CA VAL A 38 -2.40 -10.95 -6.10
C VAL A 38 -2.72 -12.06 -7.09
N ALA A 39 -1.75 -12.51 -7.88
CA ALA A 39 -1.96 -13.60 -8.84
C ALA A 39 -2.47 -14.89 -8.17
N CYS A 40 -1.86 -15.30 -7.05
CA CYS A 40 -2.21 -16.55 -6.37
C CYS A 40 -3.52 -16.48 -5.57
N LEU A 41 -3.77 -15.35 -4.89
CA LEU A 41 -4.82 -15.24 -3.87
C LEU A 41 -5.94 -14.26 -4.23
N MET A 42 -6.09 -13.91 -5.51
CA MET A 42 -7.15 -12.99 -5.95
C MET A 42 -8.54 -13.52 -5.58
N TRP A 43 -8.81 -14.80 -5.85
CA TRP A 43 -10.12 -15.40 -5.59
C TRP A 43 -10.51 -15.30 -4.11
N MET A 44 -9.56 -15.54 -3.20
CA MET A 44 -9.77 -15.44 -1.76
C MET A 44 -10.02 -13.99 -1.33
N ARG A 45 -9.27 -13.02 -1.87
CA ARG A 45 -9.51 -11.60 -1.59
C ARG A 45 -10.90 -11.16 -2.04
N THR A 46 -11.35 -11.61 -3.21
CA THR A 46 -12.70 -11.31 -3.71
C THR A 46 -13.77 -11.85 -2.76
N THR A 47 -13.60 -13.09 -2.27
CA THR A 47 -14.48 -13.69 -1.27
C THR A 47 -14.51 -12.89 0.02
N VAL A 48 -13.34 -12.54 0.58
CA VAL A 48 -13.24 -11.77 1.83
C VAL A 48 -13.87 -10.38 1.70
N ASN A 49 -13.64 -9.68 0.58
CA ASN A 49 -14.26 -8.37 0.35
C ASN A 49 -15.79 -8.47 0.23
N TYR A 50 -16.31 -9.53 -0.39
CA TYR A 50 -17.74 -9.80 -0.40
C TYR A 50 -18.27 -10.06 1.01
N GLN A 51 -17.56 -10.83 1.84
CA GLN A 51 -17.94 -11.08 3.23
C GLN A 51 -18.02 -9.78 4.03
N TYR A 52 -17.02 -8.89 3.92
CA TYR A 52 -17.03 -7.62 4.63
C TYR A 52 -18.19 -6.72 4.24
N ARG A 53 -18.60 -6.74 2.96
CA ARG A 53 -19.74 -5.93 2.52
C ARG A 53 -21.09 -6.48 3.00
N ASN A 54 -21.25 -7.80 2.95
CA ASN A 54 -22.54 -8.47 3.10
C ASN A 54 -22.73 -9.16 4.47
N GLY A 55 -21.71 -9.20 5.33
CA GLY A 55 -21.78 -9.81 6.65
C GLY A 55 -21.94 -11.33 6.63
N THR A 56 -21.54 -12.01 5.56
CA THR A 56 -21.73 -13.46 5.38
C THR A 56 -20.53 -14.28 5.81
N SER A 57 -20.76 -15.54 6.20
CA SER A 57 -19.67 -16.51 6.43
C SER A 57 -18.94 -16.88 5.13
N PHE A 58 -17.73 -17.42 5.26
CA PHE A 58 -16.85 -17.70 4.11
C PHE A 58 -17.49 -18.70 3.12
N PRO A 59 -18.07 -19.84 3.56
CA PRO A 59 -18.69 -20.79 2.64
C PRO A 59 -19.90 -20.19 1.91
N VAL A 60 -20.65 -19.31 2.59
CA VAL A 60 -21.82 -18.63 2.00
C VAL A 60 -21.37 -17.64 0.93
N ALA A 61 -20.35 -16.81 1.21
CA ALA A 61 -19.79 -15.89 0.23
C ALA A 61 -19.22 -16.63 -0.99
N LEU A 62 -18.48 -17.73 -0.77
CA LEU A 62 -17.90 -18.53 -1.84
C LEU A 62 -18.97 -19.06 -2.79
N ARG A 63 -20.05 -19.64 -2.23
CA ARG A 63 -21.17 -20.18 -3.00
C ARG A 63 -21.94 -19.07 -3.74
N ALA A 64 -22.17 -17.93 -3.09
CA ALA A 64 -22.85 -16.80 -3.71
C ALA A 64 -22.07 -16.26 -4.92
N ILE A 65 -20.77 -16.03 -4.77
CA ILE A 65 -19.89 -15.56 -5.86
C ILE A 65 -19.84 -16.58 -7.00
N TYR A 66 -19.79 -17.88 -6.68
CA TYR A 66 -19.81 -18.93 -7.70
C TYR A 66 -21.15 -18.99 -8.44
N ALA A 67 -22.27 -18.85 -7.74
CA ALA A 67 -23.60 -18.78 -8.35
C ALA A 67 -23.78 -17.55 -9.26
N ASP A 68 -23.18 -16.41 -8.90
CA ASP A 68 -23.26 -15.17 -9.67
C ASP A 68 -22.56 -15.20 -11.03
N GLY A 69 -21.52 -16.03 -11.20
CA GLY A 69 -20.77 -16.02 -12.46
C GLY A 69 -19.58 -16.97 -12.54
N GLY A 70 -19.61 -18.05 -11.75
CA GLY A 70 -18.61 -19.10 -11.75
C GLY A 70 -17.19 -18.63 -11.44
N ILE A 71 -16.20 -19.33 -11.98
CA ILE A 71 -14.78 -19.05 -11.74
C ILE A 71 -14.37 -17.63 -12.18
N PRO A 72 -14.78 -17.09 -13.35
CA PRO A 72 -14.40 -15.73 -13.75
C PRO A 72 -14.86 -14.64 -12.77
N ARG A 73 -15.93 -14.88 -12.01
CA ARG A 73 -16.45 -13.91 -11.04
C ARG A 73 -15.46 -13.62 -9.91
N PHE A 74 -14.63 -14.60 -9.53
CA PHE A 74 -13.60 -14.47 -8.51
C PHE A 74 -12.44 -13.54 -8.92
N TYR A 75 -12.25 -13.34 -10.21
CA TYR A 75 -11.15 -12.53 -10.78
C TYR A 75 -11.62 -11.15 -11.28
N ARG A 76 -12.88 -10.78 -11.03
CA ARG A 76 -13.38 -9.43 -11.33
C ARG A 76 -12.59 -8.40 -10.52
N GLY A 77 -11.98 -7.45 -11.22
CA GLY A 77 -11.09 -6.45 -10.62
C GLY A 77 -9.61 -6.85 -10.56
N VAL A 78 -9.18 -7.92 -11.26
CA VAL A 78 -7.77 -8.34 -11.28
C VAL A 78 -6.82 -7.27 -11.82
N ILE A 79 -7.22 -6.54 -12.87
CA ILE A 79 -6.42 -5.46 -13.45
C ILE A 79 -6.15 -4.35 -12.41
N PRO A 80 -7.16 -3.71 -11.80
CA PRO A 80 -6.90 -2.71 -10.77
C PRO A 80 -6.23 -3.31 -9.53
N ALA A 81 -6.41 -4.60 -9.22
CA ALA A 81 -5.68 -5.27 -8.13
C ALA A 81 -4.17 -5.41 -8.40
N LEU A 82 -3.79 -5.78 -9.63
CA LEU A 82 -2.40 -5.90 -10.07
C LEU A 82 -1.67 -4.55 -10.17
N LEU A 83 -2.43 -3.45 -10.27
CA LEU A 83 -1.87 -2.10 -10.12
C LEU A 83 -1.79 -1.72 -8.65
N GLN A 84 -2.90 -1.79 -7.94
CA GLN A 84 -3.05 -1.25 -6.60
C GLN A 84 -2.20 -1.98 -5.56
N GLY A 85 -2.16 -3.32 -5.61
CA GLY A 85 -1.41 -4.13 -4.65
C GLY A 85 0.09 -3.85 -4.73
N PRO A 86 0.73 -4.12 -5.90
CA PRO A 86 2.14 -3.85 -6.12
C PRO A 86 2.53 -2.39 -5.86
N LEU A 87 1.74 -1.42 -6.31
CA LEU A 87 2.03 0.00 -6.03
C LEU A 87 1.98 0.29 -4.53
N SER A 88 0.99 -0.24 -3.79
CA SER A 88 0.91 -0.02 -2.35
C SER A 88 2.13 -0.57 -1.62
N ARG A 89 2.52 -1.82 -1.91
CA ARG A 89 3.68 -2.45 -1.26
C ARG A 89 5.00 -1.81 -1.70
N PHE A 90 5.08 -1.36 -2.95
CA PHE A 90 6.17 -0.50 -3.40
C PHE A 90 6.29 0.74 -2.51
N GLY A 91 5.20 1.49 -2.36
CA GLY A 91 5.18 2.72 -1.58
C GLY A 91 5.53 2.51 -0.11
N ASP A 92 5.03 1.44 0.50
CA ASP A 92 5.34 1.11 1.90
C ASP A 92 6.83 0.85 2.10
N THR A 93 7.45 0.00 1.27
CA THR A 93 8.88 -0.30 1.39
C THR A 93 9.75 0.88 0.95
N ALA A 94 9.35 1.60 -0.10
CA ALA A 94 10.04 2.80 -0.59
C ALA A 94 10.01 3.92 0.46
N ALA A 95 8.88 4.15 1.12
CA ALA A 95 8.75 5.12 2.20
C ALA A 95 9.64 4.74 3.39
N ASN A 96 9.64 3.47 3.82
CA ASN A 96 10.52 3.02 4.89
C ASN A 96 12.00 3.21 4.55
N THR A 97 12.48 2.59 3.47
CA THR A 97 13.90 2.65 3.12
C THR A 97 14.33 4.08 2.75
N GLY A 98 13.52 4.82 2.01
CA GLY A 98 13.83 6.18 1.57
C GLY A 98 13.90 7.18 2.72
N VAL A 99 12.89 7.19 3.61
CA VAL A 99 12.84 8.12 4.75
C VAL A 99 13.95 7.81 5.75
N LEU A 100 14.21 6.53 6.05
CA LEU A 100 15.33 6.17 6.91
C LEU A 100 16.68 6.58 6.29
N THR A 101 16.87 6.34 4.99
CA THR A 101 18.11 6.74 4.28
C THR A 101 18.30 8.25 4.32
N ALA A 102 17.24 9.03 4.08
CA ALA A 102 17.29 10.49 4.12
C ALA A 102 17.63 11.00 5.53
N LEU A 103 16.91 10.53 6.56
CA LEU A 103 17.11 10.96 7.94
C LEU A 103 18.47 10.51 8.51
N ASN A 104 19.01 9.38 8.07
CA ASN A 104 20.35 8.93 8.46
C ASN A 104 21.47 9.70 7.76
N SER A 105 21.20 10.32 6.60
CA SER A 105 22.20 11.05 5.83
C SER A 105 22.30 12.54 6.21
N MET A 106 21.37 13.04 7.02
CA MET A 106 21.39 14.41 7.56
C MET A 106 21.93 14.39 8.99
N GLU A 107 22.95 15.21 9.28
CA GLU A 107 23.60 15.26 10.60
C GLU A 107 22.61 15.59 11.73
N ALA A 108 21.69 16.53 11.48
CA ALA A 108 20.68 16.94 12.45
C ALA A 108 19.68 15.84 12.87
N THR A 109 19.45 14.84 12.00
CA THR A 109 18.46 13.78 12.24
C THR A 109 19.06 12.39 12.38
N ARG A 110 20.38 12.28 12.22
CA ARG A 110 21.11 11.01 12.23
C ARG A 110 21.03 10.29 13.57
N ASP A 111 21.07 11.02 14.68
CA ASP A 111 21.04 10.42 16.03
C ASP A 111 19.62 10.31 16.60
N LEU A 112 18.58 10.62 15.81
CA LEU A 112 17.19 10.36 16.22
C LEU A 112 16.94 8.86 16.38
N ASN A 113 16.14 8.52 17.39
CA ASN A 113 15.67 7.16 17.63
C ASN A 113 15.02 6.58 16.36
N VAL A 114 15.36 5.33 16.04
CA VAL A 114 14.81 4.56 14.91
C VAL A 114 13.28 4.56 14.92
N GLY A 115 12.65 4.57 16.09
CA GLY A 115 11.20 4.72 16.23
C GLY A 115 10.67 6.02 15.59
N LEU A 116 11.27 7.17 15.90
CA LEU A 116 10.85 8.46 15.33
C LEU A 116 11.05 8.53 13.81
N LYS A 117 12.15 7.97 13.30
CA LYS A 117 12.39 7.84 11.85
C LYS A 117 11.33 6.95 11.19
N THR A 118 10.96 5.87 11.87
CA THR A 118 9.93 4.93 11.41
C THR A 118 8.52 5.53 11.47
N MET A 119 8.24 6.43 12.43
CA MET A 119 7.00 7.20 12.44
C MET A 119 6.90 8.09 11.19
N ALA A 120 7.99 8.79 10.84
CA ALA A 120 8.02 9.62 9.62
C ALA A 120 7.84 8.77 8.35
N ALA A 121 8.49 7.61 8.28
CA ALA A 121 8.28 6.65 7.19
C ALA A 121 6.82 6.19 7.10
N SER A 122 6.19 5.91 8.24
CA SER A 122 4.80 5.44 8.29
C SER A 122 3.81 6.54 7.91
N ALA A 123 4.10 7.81 8.23
CA ALA A 123 3.31 8.95 7.76
C ALA A 123 3.42 9.12 6.24
N ALA A 124 4.61 8.95 5.67
CA ALA A 124 4.83 8.98 4.22
C ALA A 124 4.05 7.85 3.52
N ALA A 125 4.12 6.61 4.04
CA ALA A 125 3.35 5.47 3.52
C ALA A 125 1.82 5.69 3.62
N ALA A 126 1.35 6.21 4.75
CA ALA A 126 -0.07 6.54 4.95
C ALA A 126 -0.56 7.62 3.97
N THR A 127 0.26 8.65 3.72
CA THR A 127 -0.08 9.70 2.75
C THR A 127 -0.12 9.13 1.33
N PHE A 128 0.83 8.26 0.98
CA PHE A 128 0.84 7.57 -0.30
C PHE A 128 -0.44 6.76 -0.54
N ARG A 129 -1.04 6.20 0.52
CA ARG A 129 -2.31 5.47 0.47
C ARG A 129 -3.47 6.32 -0.06
N ILE A 130 -3.50 7.62 0.24
CA ILE A 130 -4.55 8.53 -0.20
C ILE A 130 -4.56 8.64 -1.73
N PHE A 131 -3.38 8.71 -2.35
CA PHE A 131 -3.24 8.77 -3.81
C PHE A 131 -3.68 7.48 -4.51
N LEU A 132 -3.51 6.33 -3.85
CA LEU A 132 -3.94 5.03 -4.39
C LEU A 132 -5.43 4.74 -4.20
N MET A 133 -6.14 5.57 -3.43
CA MET A 133 -7.54 5.32 -3.06
C MET A 133 -8.48 5.15 -4.26
N PRO A 134 -8.36 5.91 -5.36
CA PRO A 134 -9.21 5.69 -6.53
C PRO A 134 -9.07 4.28 -7.13
N ILE A 135 -7.85 3.77 -7.22
CA ILE A 135 -7.59 2.42 -7.74
C ILE A 135 -8.15 1.37 -6.77
N ASP A 136 -8.01 1.60 -5.46
CA ASP A 136 -8.56 0.73 -4.43
C ASP A 136 -10.09 0.68 -4.47
N THR A 137 -10.74 1.83 -4.64
CA THR A 137 -12.21 1.93 -4.80
C THR A 137 -12.69 1.16 -6.04
N VAL A 138 -12.00 1.29 -7.18
CA VAL A 138 -12.34 0.54 -8.39
C VAL A 138 -12.21 -0.96 -8.14
N LYS A 139 -11.05 -1.39 -7.60
CA LYS A 139 -10.76 -2.80 -7.28
C LYS A 139 -11.83 -3.39 -6.36
N THR A 140 -12.07 -2.77 -5.21
CA THR A 140 -12.99 -3.31 -4.18
C THR A 140 -14.43 -3.31 -4.66
N THR A 141 -14.87 -2.26 -5.38
CA THR A 141 -16.22 -2.22 -5.97
C THR A 141 -16.41 -3.37 -6.96
N MET A 142 -15.43 -3.63 -7.83
CA MET A 142 -15.50 -4.73 -8.80
C MET A 142 -15.43 -6.11 -8.13
N GLN A 143 -14.63 -6.28 -7.08
CA GLN A 143 -14.57 -7.54 -6.34
C GLN A 143 -15.90 -7.85 -5.65
N VAL A 144 -16.50 -6.85 -5.01
CA VAL A 144 -17.78 -6.99 -4.29
C VAL A 144 -18.96 -7.16 -5.24
N THR A 145 -19.08 -6.32 -6.27
CA THR A 145 -20.28 -6.26 -7.13
C THR A 145 -20.14 -7.04 -8.43
N GLY A 146 -18.93 -7.36 -8.86
CA GLY A 146 -18.63 -8.02 -10.13
C GLY A 146 -18.68 -7.11 -11.35
N LYS A 147 -19.09 -5.84 -11.21
CA LYS A 147 -19.40 -4.94 -12.34
C LYS A 147 -18.65 -3.62 -12.23
N PHE A 148 -18.07 -3.18 -13.35
CA PHE A 148 -17.45 -1.85 -13.44
C PHE A 148 -18.49 -0.72 -13.57
N SER A 149 -19.68 -1.01 -14.11
CA SER A 149 -20.79 -0.04 -14.19
C SER A 149 -21.09 0.60 -12.82
N ASN A 150 -21.01 -0.17 -11.73
CA ASN A 150 -21.25 0.33 -10.39
C ASN A 150 -20.23 1.41 -9.95
N VAL A 151 -19.00 1.37 -10.47
CA VAL A 151 -18.01 2.45 -10.25
C VAL A 151 -18.43 3.69 -11.02
N VAL A 152 -18.83 3.53 -12.28
CA VAL A 152 -19.27 4.63 -13.14
C VAL A 152 -20.51 5.30 -12.55
N ASP A 153 -21.48 4.52 -12.09
CA ASP A 153 -22.72 5.03 -11.48
C ASP A 153 -22.39 5.80 -10.19
N LYS A 154 -21.46 5.29 -9.36
CA LYS A 154 -20.98 5.99 -8.17
C LYS A 154 -20.39 7.37 -8.52
N VAL A 155 -19.56 7.43 -9.56
CA VAL A 155 -18.93 8.68 -10.02
C VAL A 155 -19.96 9.63 -10.65
N LYS A 156 -20.94 9.11 -11.39
CA LYS A 156 -22.03 9.92 -11.96
C LYS A 156 -22.90 10.57 -10.89
N ILE A 157 -23.19 9.85 -9.81
CA ILE A 157 -24.06 10.32 -8.73
C ILE A 157 -23.35 11.32 -7.81
N GLY A 158 -22.13 11.02 -7.38
CA GLY A 158 -21.43 11.83 -6.36
C GLY A 158 -20.20 12.60 -6.86
N GLY A 159 -19.92 12.56 -8.16
CA GLY A 159 -18.71 13.15 -8.75
C GLY A 159 -17.44 12.30 -8.53
N PRO A 160 -16.28 12.73 -9.03
CA PRO A 160 -15.04 11.96 -8.98
C PRO A 160 -14.47 11.78 -7.55
N LEU A 161 -14.79 12.69 -6.63
CA LEU A 161 -14.26 12.64 -5.26
C LEU A 161 -14.77 11.44 -4.44
N VAL A 162 -15.88 10.81 -4.85
CA VAL A 162 -16.38 9.57 -4.21
C VAL A 162 -15.39 8.41 -4.28
N LEU A 163 -14.42 8.47 -5.20
CA LEU A 163 -13.34 7.49 -5.31
C LEU A 163 -12.34 7.58 -4.16
N TYR A 164 -12.35 8.68 -3.40
CA TYR A 164 -11.54 8.90 -2.21
C TYR A 164 -12.30 8.61 -0.91
N ASN A 165 -13.56 8.16 -0.97
CA ASN A 165 -14.33 7.84 0.23
C ASN A 165 -13.64 6.74 1.04
N GLY A 166 -13.22 7.06 2.26
CA GLY A 166 -12.46 6.15 3.13
C GLY A 166 -10.93 6.30 3.01
N SER A 167 -10.42 7.28 2.27
CA SER A 167 -8.98 7.54 2.12
C SER A 167 -8.28 7.77 3.46
N LEU A 168 -8.87 8.57 4.34
CA LEU A 168 -8.32 8.83 5.68
C LEU A 168 -8.36 7.58 6.57
N ALA A 169 -9.43 6.78 6.49
CA ALA A 169 -9.48 5.52 7.21
C ALA A 169 -8.41 4.53 6.71
N ALA A 170 -8.21 4.45 5.39
CA ALA A 170 -7.16 3.64 4.78
C ALA A 170 -5.75 4.14 5.15
N ALA A 171 -5.53 5.45 5.17
CA ALA A 171 -4.27 6.05 5.59
C ALA A 171 -3.99 5.77 7.08
N SER A 172 -4.97 5.94 7.95
CA SER A 172 -4.86 5.62 9.38
C SER A 172 -4.58 4.14 9.61
N ALA A 173 -5.31 3.25 8.92
CA ALA A 173 -5.06 1.81 8.98
C ALA A 173 -3.64 1.44 8.51
N THR A 174 -3.15 2.13 7.48
CA THR A 174 -1.78 1.97 7.00
C THR A 174 -0.78 2.43 8.06
N PHE A 175 -0.98 3.60 8.66
CA PHE A 175 -0.10 4.12 9.71
C PHE A 175 0.01 3.16 10.90
N VAL A 176 -1.13 2.73 11.45
CA VAL A 176 -1.16 1.85 12.64
C VAL A 176 -0.67 0.43 12.36
N GLY A 177 -0.69 -0.03 11.11
CA GLY A 177 -0.11 -1.32 10.72
C GLY A 177 1.37 -1.23 10.36
N HIS A 178 1.74 -0.18 9.63
CA HIS A 178 3.09 0.04 9.12
C HIS A 178 4.07 0.38 10.25
N TYR A 179 3.66 1.26 11.18
CA TYR A 179 4.55 1.72 12.24
C TYR A 179 5.01 0.59 13.17
N PRO A 180 4.13 -0.23 13.77
CA PRO A 180 4.57 -1.31 14.67
C PRO A 180 5.43 -2.36 13.95
N TRP A 181 5.05 -2.73 12.72
CA TRP A 181 5.80 -3.70 11.92
C TRP A 181 7.24 -3.21 11.71
N PHE A 182 7.40 -1.98 11.20
CA PHE A 182 8.73 -1.45 10.88
C PHE A 182 9.51 -1.03 12.10
N ALA A 183 8.84 -0.66 13.19
CA ALA A 183 9.51 -0.44 14.47
C ALA A 183 10.22 -1.73 14.86
N THR A 184 9.51 -2.86 14.92
CA THR A 184 10.13 -4.15 15.30
C THR A 184 11.17 -4.67 14.31
N TYR A 185 11.07 -4.32 13.02
CA TYR A 185 11.99 -4.78 12.00
C TYR A 185 13.28 -3.95 11.89
N ASN A 186 13.19 -2.64 12.20
CA ASN A 186 14.31 -1.71 12.06
C ASN A 186 15.20 -1.66 13.32
N PHE A 187 14.73 -2.20 14.46
CA PHE A 187 15.52 -2.39 15.68
C PHE A 187 16.34 -3.69 15.61
#